data_AF-A0A0Q5ZIJ1-F1
#
_entry.id   AF-A0A0Q5ZIJ1-F1
#
_cell.length_a   1.000
_cell.length_b   1.000
_cell.length_c   1.000
_cell.angle_alpha   90.00
_cell.angle_beta   90.00
_cell.angle_gamma   90.00
#
_symmetry.space_group_name_H-M   'P 1'
#
loop_
_entity.id
_entity.type
_entity.pdbx_description
1 polymer ?
#
loop_
_entity_poly.entity_id
_entity_poly.type
_entity_poly.pdbx_seq_one_letter_code
_entity_poly.pdbx_strand_id
1 'polypeptide(L)'
;MANEEDLFEIELAGIERTLGRDLGDTAYDVEFDCTRGHAIIHITVSLDAESVTTTEIVPLAMSDLHRAFAAIAEQTKAWRIEAV
;
A
#
# COMPACT_ATOMS: atom_id res chain seq x y z
N MET A 1 17.17 12.48 10.45
CA MET A 1 15.85 12.46 11.10
C MET A 1 14.90 13.08 10.09
N ALA A 2 13.92 12.33 9.59
CA ALA A 2 12.94 12.90 8.66
C ALA A 2 12.15 13.98 9.41
N ASN A 3 12.01 15.17 8.83
CA ASN A 3 11.13 16.19 9.41
C ASN A 3 9.69 15.65 9.37
N GLU A 4 8.87 15.98 10.36
CA GLU A 4 7.46 15.57 10.40
C GLU A 4 6.68 16.04 9.15
N GLU A 5 7.15 17.11 8.50
CA GLU A 5 6.63 17.64 7.23
C GLU A 5 6.87 16.72 6.01
N ASP A 6 7.78 15.74 6.11
CA ASP A 6 8.08 14.80 5.02
C ASP A 6 7.22 13.53 5.06
N LEU A 7 6.45 13.32 6.14
CA LEU A 7 5.69 12.10 6.38
C LEU A 7 4.36 12.12 5.60
N PHE A 8 3.97 10.95 5.09
CA PHE A 8 2.62 10.73 4.57
C PHE A 8 1.70 10.33 5.72
N GLU A 9 0.51 10.91 5.75
CA GLU A 9 -0.62 10.35 6.50
C GLU A 9 -1.22 9.21 5.68
N ILE A 10 -1.35 8.02 6.27
CA ILE A 10 -1.84 6.81 5.61
C ILE A 10 -3.15 6.41 6.27
N GLU A 11 -4.22 6.37 5.49
CA GLU A 11 -5.55 5.96 5.92
C GLU A 11 -5.98 4.68 5.19
N LEU A 12 -6.65 3.78 5.91
CA LEU A 12 -7.29 2.61 5.29
C LEU A 12 -8.62 3.05 4.67
N ALA A 13 -8.70 3.04 3.35
CA ALA A 13 -9.89 3.44 2.61
C ALA A 13 -10.90 2.30 2.48
N GLY A 14 -10.44 1.06 2.30
CA GLY A 14 -11.31 -0.07 2.04
C GLY A 14 -10.62 -1.42 2.10
N ILE A 15 -11.42 -2.47 2.28
CA ILE A 15 -11.01 -3.86 2.09
C ILE A 15 -12.12 -4.54 1.32
N GLU A 16 -11.82 -4.93 0.09
CA GLU A 16 -12.72 -5.72 -0.75
C GLU A 16 -12.25 -7.17 -0.83
N ARG A 17 -13.20 -8.09 -0.80
CA ARG A 17 -12.93 -9.52 -0.98
C ARG A 17 -13.47 -9.95 -2.33
N THR A 18 -12.58 -10.37 -3.21
CA THR A 18 -12.94 -10.96 -4.49
C THR A 18 -12.90 -12.48 -4.39
N LEU A 19 -14.00 -13.12 -4.76
CA LEU A 19 -14.08 -14.57 -4.87
C LEU A 19 -13.81 -14.97 -6.33
N GLY A 20 -12.79 -15.78 -6.54
CA GLY A 20 -12.48 -16.38 -7.82
C GLY A 20 -13.54 -17.39 -8.26
N ARG A 21 -13.41 -17.83 -9.52
CA ARG A 21 -14.44 -18.57 -10.24
C ARG A 21 -14.83 -19.89 -9.56
N ASP A 22 -13.90 -20.49 -8.83
CA ASP A 22 -14.06 -21.78 -8.16
C ASP A 22 -14.38 -21.65 -6.65
N LEU A 23 -14.67 -20.43 -6.15
CA LEU A 23 -14.90 -20.12 -4.72
C LEU A 23 -13.73 -20.50 -3.77
N GLY A 24 -12.65 -21.08 -4.30
CA GLY A 24 -11.41 -21.43 -3.60
C GLY A 24 -10.38 -20.31 -3.66
N ASP A 25 -10.16 -19.75 -4.85
CA ASP A 25 -9.31 -18.56 -5.01
C ASP A 25 -10.01 -17.39 -4.34
N THR A 26 -9.45 -16.88 -3.26
CA THR A 26 -9.94 -15.66 -2.63
C THR A 26 -8.83 -14.62 -2.76
N ALA A 27 -9.16 -13.42 -3.22
CA ALA A 27 -8.25 -12.29 -3.21
C ALA A 27 -8.81 -11.21 -2.29
N TYR A 28 -7.93 -10.48 -1.62
CA TYR A 28 -8.27 -9.28 -0.87
C TYR A 28 -7.60 -8.08 -1.52
N ASP A 29 -8.40 -7.09 -1.89
CA ASP A 29 -7.92 -5.79 -2.33
C ASP A 29 -8.01 -4.85 -1.14
N VAL A 30 -6.85 -4.42 -0.64
CA VAL A 30 -6.73 -3.49 0.49
C VAL A 30 -6.35 -2.12 -0.05
N GLU A 31 -7.20 -1.14 0.19
CA GLU A 31 -7.06 0.22 -0.34
C GLU A 31 -6.55 1.17 0.73
N PHE A 32 -5.49 1.92 0.39
CA PHE A 32 -4.90 2.95 1.22
C PHE A 32 -4.87 4.29 0.49
N ASP A 33 -5.20 5.34 1.23
CA ASP A 33 -4.99 6.71 0.80
C ASP A 33 -3.80 7.29 1.56
N CYS A 34 -2.79 7.75 0.83
CA CYS A 34 -1.63 8.43 1.40
C CYS A 34 -1.66 9.90 1.02
N THR A 35 -1.72 10.79 2.01
CA THR A 35 -1.78 12.24 1.79
C THR A 35 -0.52 12.93 2.33
N ARG A 36 0.00 13.90 1.57
CA ARG A 36 1.10 14.79 2.01
C ARG A 36 1.02 16.13 1.30
N GLY A 37 0.70 17.19 2.04
CA GLY A 37 0.54 18.53 1.48
C GLY A 37 -0.52 18.54 0.38
N HIS A 38 -0.11 18.75 -0.87
CA HIS A 38 -1.00 18.75 -2.04
C HIS A 38 -0.99 17.43 -2.83
N ALA A 39 -0.21 16.43 -2.39
CA ALA A 39 -0.16 15.14 -3.03
C ALA A 39 -1.13 14.16 -2.35
N ILE A 40 -1.91 13.45 -3.16
CA ILE A 40 -2.74 12.32 -2.76
C ILE A 40 -2.31 11.13 -3.61
N ILE A 41 -2.02 10.01 -2.96
CA ILE A 41 -1.62 8.75 -3.60
C ILE A 41 -2.62 7.69 -3.18
N HIS A 42 -3.29 7.09 -4.16
CA HIS A 42 -4.19 5.96 -3.96
C HIS A 42 -3.45 4.66 -4.24
N ILE A 43 -3.56 3.69 -3.33
CA ILE A 43 -2.81 2.45 -3.40
C ILE A 43 -3.72 1.28 -3.11
N THR A 44 -3.78 0.34 -4.05
CA THR A 44 -4.45 -0.94 -3.85
C THR A 44 -3.40 -2.04 -3.74
N VAL A 45 -3.45 -2.80 -2.65
CA VAL A 45 -2.62 -3.99 -2.45
C VAL A 45 -3.50 -5.23 -2.57
N SER A 46 -3.29 -6.01 -3.63
CA SER A 46 -3.99 -7.26 -3.88
C SER A 46 -3.24 -8.43 -3.27
N LEU A 47 -3.88 -9.13 -2.33
CA LEU A 47 -3.33 -10.27 -1.61
C LEU A 47 -4.08 -11.54 -1.98
N ASP A 48 -3.36 -12.63 -2.23
CA ASP A 48 -3.95 -13.96 -2.32
C ASP A 48 -4.27 -14.51 -0.91
N ALA A 49 -5.48 -15.01 -0.72
CA ALA A 49 -6.04 -15.36 0.58
C ALA A 49 -5.93 -16.85 0.91
N GLU A 50 -5.20 -17.66 0.12
CA GLU A 50 -5.02 -19.09 0.38
C GLU A 50 -4.51 -19.43 1.80
N SER A 51 -3.96 -18.44 2.55
CA SER A 51 -3.39 -18.67 3.88
C SER A 51 -3.56 -17.54 4.90
N VAL A 52 -4.36 -16.50 4.62
CA VAL A 52 -4.40 -15.28 5.46
C VAL A 52 -5.68 -15.21 6.29
N THR A 53 -5.55 -15.05 7.60
CA THR A 53 -6.72 -14.79 8.46
C THR A 53 -7.20 -13.35 8.27
N THR A 54 -8.51 -13.09 8.44
CA THR A 54 -9.07 -11.74 8.23
C THR A 54 -8.37 -10.65 9.05
N THR A 55 -7.85 -10.99 10.23
CA THR A 55 -7.11 -10.07 11.11
C THR A 55 -5.70 -9.73 10.62
N GLU A 56 -5.13 -10.53 9.72
CA GLU A 56 -3.76 -10.37 9.22
C GLU A 56 -3.70 -9.65 7.87
N ILE A 57 -4.84 -9.45 7.20
CA ILE A 57 -4.94 -8.81 5.87
C ILE A 57 -4.29 -7.42 5.87
N VAL A 58 -4.70 -6.53 6.78
CA VAL A 58 -4.18 -5.15 6.83
C VAL A 58 -2.69 -5.10 7.21
N PRO A 59 -2.22 -5.81 8.26
CA PRO A 59 -0.80 -5.89 8.56
C PRO A 59 0.06 -6.42 7.40
N LEU A 60 -0.43 -7.44 6.67
CA LEU A 60 0.28 -8.01 5.53
C LEU A 60 0.35 -7.00 4.37
N ALA A 61 -0.77 -6.37 4.04
CA ALA A 61 -0.84 -5.33 3.01
C ALA A 61 0.10 -4.15 3.33
N MET A 62 0.15 -3.72 4.60
CA MET A 62 1.10 -2.69 5.05
C MET A 62 2.57 -3.14 4.95
N SER A 63 2.86 -4.42 5.20
CA SER A 63 4.21 -4.97 5.05
C SER A 63 4.67 -4.95 3.60
N ASP A 64 3.81 -5.35 2.67
CA ASP A 64 4.12 -5.32 1.24
C ASP A 64 4.17 -3.89 0.70
N LEU A 65 3.30 -3.00 1.19
CA LEU A 65 3.37 -1.58 0.90
C LEU A 65 4.73 -0.98 1.28
N HIS A 66 5.23 -1.29 2.48
CA HIS A 66 6.55 -0.85 2.94
C HIS A 66 7.67 -1.32 2.00
N ARG A 67 7.66 -2.60 1.62
CA ARG A 67 8.65 -3.18 0.70
C ARG A 67 8.58 -2.54 -0.69
N ALA A 68 7.38 -2.35 -1.21
CA ALA A 68 7.14 -1.73 -2.51
C ALA A 68 7.65 -0.29 -2.52
N PHE A 69 7.32 0.51 -1.50
CA PHE A 69 7.83 1.88 -1.41
C PHE A 69 9.34 1.96 -1.29
N ALA A 70 9.98 1.06 -0.52
CA ALA A 70 11.44 1.02 -0.45
C ALA A 70 12.07 0.73 -1.83
N ALA A 71 11.52 -0.22 -2.57
CA ALA A 71 11.99 -0.56 -3.91
C ALA A 71 11.75 0.58 -4.93
N ILE A 72 10.56 1.18 -4.92
CA ILE A 72 10.20 2.30 -5.81
C ILE A 72 11.07 3.52 -5.48
N ALA A 73 11.27 3.83 -4.20
CA ALA A 73 12.14 4.92 -3.77
C ALA A 73 13.55 4.74 -4.34
N GLU A 74 14.11 3.53 -4.29
CA GLU A 74 15.43 3.23 -4.87
C GLU A 74 15.46 3.43 -6.39
N GLN A 75 14.47 2.87 -7.10
CA GLN A 75 14.40 2.92 -8.56
C GLN A 75 14.17 4.33 -9.10
N THR A 76 13.46 5.16 -8.33
CA THR A 76 13.09 6.52 -8.75
C THR A 76 14.09 7.59 -8.32
N LYS A 77 15.15 7.24 -7.57
CA LYS A 77 16.20 8.20 -7.13
C LYS A 77 16.73 9.06 -8.27
N ALA A 78 16.99 8.46 -9.44
CA ALA A 78 17.55 9.17 -10.60
C ALA A 78 16.59 10.21 -11.21
N TRP A 79 15.30 10.13 -10.90
CA TRP A 79 14.24 11.00 -11.42
C TRP A 79 13.79 12.04 -10.41
N ARG A 80 14.38 12.05 -9.22
CA ARG A 80 14.04 12.99 -8.16
C ARG A 80 14.47 14.39 -8.58
N ILE A 81 13.50 15.31 -8.60
CA ILE A 81 13.77 16.74 -8.69
C ILE A 81 14.13 17.20 -7.28
N GLU A 82 15.38 17.63 -7.08
CA GLU A 82 15.75 18.34 -5.86
C GLU A 82 15.14 19.75 -5.95
N ALA A 83 14.27 20.09 -5.01
CA ALA A 83 13.75 21.45 -4.90
C ALA A 83 14.94 22.38 -4.60
N VAL A 84 15.10 23.41 -5.43
CA VAL A 84 16.13 24.47 -5.28
C VAL A 84 15.79 25.38 -4.11
#